data_AF-A0A8J2WCP9-F1
#
_entry.id   AF-A0A8J2WCP9-F1
#
_cell.length_a   1.000
_cell.length_b   1.000
_cell.length_c   1.000
_cell.angle_alpha   90.00
_cell.angle_beta   90.00
_cell.angle_gamma   90.00
#
_symmetry.space_group_name_H-M   'P 1'
#
loop_
_entity.id
_entity.type
_entity.pdbx_description
1 polymer ?
#
loop_
_entity_poly.entity_id
_entity_poly.type
_entity_poly.pdbx_seq_one_letter_code
_entity_poly.pdbx_strand_id
1 'polypeptide(L)'
;MSSNSRKQKEKSNYPFTFNVIPETLQSPFKELFPSYPESEPGNFVYHPLYSQNADEFYNFTIMKDDVWIRTFPKSGTTWTSELTWLIMNDCNFEEAN
;
A
#
# COMPACT_ATOMS: atom_id res chain seq x y z
N MET A 1 -31.35 -4.09 -14.06
CA MET A 1 -30.89 -4.58 -12.75
C MET A 1 -30.21 -5.94 -12.96
N SER A 2 -28.91 -5.95 -13.22
CA SER A 2 -28.13 -7.20 -13.20
C SER A 2 -27.41 -7.25 -11.87
N SER A 3 -27.92 -8.07 -10.95
CA SER A 3 -27.27 -8.37 -9.68
C SER A 3 -25.94 -9.07 -9.95
N ASN A 4 -24.86 -8.29 -9.96
CA ASN A 4 -23.51 -8.82 -10.11
C ASN A 4 -23.14 -9.49 -8.77
N SER A 5 -23.42 -10.79 -8.65
CA SER A 5 -22.97 -11.60 -7.52
C SER A 5 -21.45 -11.66 -7.57
N ARG A 6 -20.77 -10.79 -6.82
CA ARG A 6 -19.33 -10.81 -6.64
C ARG A 6 -18.94 -12.18 -6.08
N LYS A 7 -18.38 -13.05 -6.93
CA LYS A 7 -17.73 -14.28 -6.45
C LYS A 7 -16.58 -13.85 -5.55
N GLN A 8 -16.61 -14.26 -4.28
CA GLN A 8 -15.49 -14.06 -3.38
C GLN A 8 -14.29 -14.82 -3.94
N LYS A 9 -13.21 -14.11 -4.26
CA LYS A 9 -11.95 -14.70 -4.70
C LYS A 9 -11.37 -15.49 -3.51
N GLU A 10 -10.96 -16.73 -3.74
CA GLU A 10 -10.29 -17.52 -2.71
C GLU A 10 -9.01 -16.81 -2.27
N LYS A 11 -8.83 -16.72 -0.95
CA LYS A 11 -7.68 -16.06 -0.34
C LYS A 11 -6.42 -16.85 -0.68
N SER A 12 -5.44 -16.19 -1.28
CA SER A 12 -4.15 -16.77 -1.59
C SER A 12 -3.28 -16.88 -0.34
N ASN A 13 -2.32 -17.82 -0.35
CA ASN A 13 -1.36 -17.97 0.74
C ASN A 13 -0.43 -16.76 0.81
N TYR A 14 -0.43 -16.05 1.94
CA TYR A 14 0.40 -14.87 2.19
C TYR A 14 1.83 -15.30 2.58
N PRO A 15 2.86 -15.07 1.74
CA PRO A 15 4.17 -15.70 1.90
C PRO A 15 5.20 -14.84 2.65
N PHE A 16 4.76 -13.79 3.36
CA PHE A 16 5.68 -12.88 4.05
C PHE A 16 5.53 -12.96 5.57
N THR A 17 6.64 -12.78 6.25
CA THR A 17 6.68 -12.62 7.71
C THR A 17 7.30 -11.28 8.06
N PHE A 18 7.00 -10.78 9.26
CA PHE A 18 7.51 -9.51 9.75
C PHE A 18 8.17 -9.69 11.11
N ASN A 19 9.42 -9.28 11.21
CA ASN A 19 10.20 -9.35 12.44
C ASN A 19 10.54 -7.94 12.91
N VAL A 20 10.31 -7.64 14.18
CA VAL A 20 10.66 -6.32 14.74
C VAL A 20 12.18 -6.18 14.78
N ILE A 21 12.68 -5.06 14.25
CA ILE A 21 14.11 -4.73 14.26
C ILE A 21 14.51 -4.37 15.71
N PRO A 22 15.42 -5.12 16.36
CA PRO A 22 15.74 -4.92 17.78
C PRO A 22 16.24 -3.51 18.13
N GLU A 23 16.95 -2.86 17.21
CA GLU A 23 17.50 -1.51 17.36
C GLU A 23 16.38 -0.46 17.51
N THR A 24 15.20 -0.71 16.93
CA THR A 24 14.05 0.20 17.03
C THR A 24 13.43 0.25 18.42
N LEU A 25 13.79 -0.70 19.30
CA LEU A 25 13.34 -0.74 20.69
C LEU A 25 14.25 0.02 21.65
N GLN A 26 15.38 0.54 21.17
CA GLN A 26 16.40 1.19 21.98
C GLN A 26 16.25 2.73 21.98
N SER A 27 16.72 3.40 23.03
CA SER A 27 16.83 4.87 23.07
C SER A 27 17.99 5.33 22.16
N PRO A 28 17.87 6.46 21.44
CA PRO A 28 16.75 7.42 21.46
C PRO A 28 15.62 7.08 20.49
N PHE A 29 15.77 6.05 19.65
CA PHE A 29 14.84 5.77 18.56
C PHE A 29 13.40 5.53 19.06
N LYS A 30 13.25 4.68 20.08
CA LYS A 30 11.95 4.33 20.68
C LYS A 30 11.20 5.55 21.26
N GLU A 31 11.90 6.63 21.59
CA GLU A 31 11.29 7.85 22.14
C GLU A 31 10.60 8.69 21.06
N LEU A 32 11.06 8.59 19.82
CA LEU A 32 10.61 9.41 18.69
C LEU A 32 9.75 8.64 17.69
N PHE A 33 9.92 7.32 17.62
CA PHE A 33 9.36 6.50 16.57
C PHE A 33 8.82 5.16 17.11
N PRO A 34 7.82 4.56 16.44
CA PRO A 34 7.37 3.22 16.77
C PRO A 34 8.43 2.16 16.43
N SER A 35 8.27 0.96 16.96
CA SER A 35 9.10 -0.18 16.55
C SER A 35 8.77 -0.60 15.13
N TYR A 36 9.76 -0.63 14.25
CA TYR A 36 9.55 -0.99 12.86
C TYR A 36 9.81 -2.48 12.62
N PRO A 37 8.87 -3.19 11.97
CA PRO A 37 9.14 -4.50 11.40
C PRO A 37 9.93 -4.43 10.09
N GLU A 38 10.76 -5.43 9.89
CA GLU A 38 11.36 -5.81 8.62
C GLU A 38 10.66 -7.05 8.06
N SER A 39 10.49 -7.08 6.74
CA SER A 39 9.87 -8.20 6.02
C SER A 39 10.87 -9.29 5.64
N GLU A 40 10.39 -10.53 5.69
CA GLU A 40 11.10 -11.70 5.18
C GLU A 40 10.16 -12.48 4.25
N PRO A 41 10.52 -12.72 2.98
CA PRO A 41 11.77 -12.28 2.32
C PRO A 41 11.74 -10.81 1.91
N GLY A 42 12.93 -10.20 1.77
CA GLY A 42 13.13 -8.94 1.03
C GLY A 42 13.67 -7.78 1.85
N ASN A 43 13.71 -7.90 3.18
CA ASN A 43 14.36 -6.96 4.10
C ASN A 43 13.87 -5.52 3.94
N PHE A 44 12.59 -5.36 3.60
CA PHE A 44 11.96 -4.04 3.54
C PHE A 44 11.40 -3.68 4.92
N VAL A 45 11.68 -2.45 5.35
CA VAL A 45 11.18 -1.87 6.59
C VAL A 45 9.79 -1.28 6.35
N TYR A 46 8.81 -1.67 7.17
CA TYR A 46 7.43 -1.22 7.07
C TYR A 46 6.95 -0.60 8.37
N HIS A 47 5.97 0.30 8.28
CA HIS A 47 5.26 0.77 9.46
C HIS A 47 4.54 -0.41 10.16
N PRO A 48 4.49 -0.50 11.50
CA PRO A 48 3.85 -1.61 12.20
C PRO A 48 2.39 -1.84 11.79
N LEU A 49 1.64 -0.76 11.51
CA LEU A 49 0.27 -0.89 11.00
C LEU A 49 0.17 -1.59 9.64
N TYR A 50 1.18 -1.46 8.77
CA TYR A 50 1.19 -2.22 7.52
C TYR A 50 1.33 -3.72 7.82
N SER A 51 2.31 -4.11 8.65
CA SER A 51 2.54 -5.53 8.97
C SER A 51 1.31 -6.21 9.59
N GLN A 52 0.51 -5.49 10.38
CA GLN A 52 -0.72 -6.00 11.00
C GLN A 52 -1.84 -6.27 10.00
N ASN A 53 -1.82 -5.60 8.84
CA ASN A 53 -2.90 -5.65 7.84
C ASN A 53 -2.40 -6.18 6.47
N ALA A 54 -1.14 -6.62 6.38
CA ALA A 54 -0.49 -6.92 5.10
C ALA A 54 -1.15 -8.07 4.34
N ASP A 55 -1.71 -9.04 5.05
CA ASP A 55 -2.45 -10.17 4.48
C ASP A 55 -3.76 -9.71 3.79
N GLU A 56 -4.44 -8.70 4.34
CA GLU A 56 -5.62 -8.11 3.71
C GLU A 56 -5.23 -7.34 2.44
N PHE A 57 -4.16 -6.55 2.48
CA PHE A 57 -3.65 -5.84 1.31
C PHE A 57 -3.18 -6.81 0.21
N TYR A 58 -2.52 -7.91 0.59
CA TYR A 58 -2.07 -8.92 -0.36
C TYR A 58 -3.22 -9.60 -1.08
N ASN A 59 -4.34 -9.81 -0.38
CA ASN A 59 -5.55 -10.44 -0.90
C ASN A 59 -6.60 -9.44 -1.38
N PHE A 60 -6.23 -8.16 -1.55
CA PHE A 60 -7.11 -7.12 -2.07
C PHE A 60 -7.70 -7.50 -3.44
N THR A 61 -8.98 -7.19 -3.65
CA THR A 61 -9.67 -7.48 -4.92
C THR A 61 -9.33 -6.42 -5.96
N ILE A 62 -8.55 -6.81 -6.97
CA ILE A 62 -8.15 -5.94 -8.08
C ILE A 62 -9.22 -5.96 -9.17
N MET A 63 -9.55 -4.79 -9.69
CA MET A 63 -10.45 -4.59 -10.84
C MET A 63 -9.65 -4.38 -12.13
N LYS A 64 -10.27 -4.64 -13.27
CA LYS A 64 -9.61 -4.58 -14.60
C LYS A 64 -9.19 -3.16 -15.01
N ASP A 65 -9.81 -2.17 -14.40
CA ASP A 65 -9.72 -0.74 -14.66
C ASP A 65 -8.99 0.02 -13.54
N ASP A 66 -8.45 -0.70 -12.54
CA ASP A 66 -7.61 -0.09 -11.50
C ASP A 66 -6.32 0.48 -12.10
N VAL A 67 -6.01 1.71 -11.75
CA VAL A 67 -4.74 2.38 -12.09
C VAL A 67 -3.85 2.45 -10.86
N TRP A 68 -2.62 1.96 -10.97
CA TRP A 68 -1.67 1.87 -9.86
C TRP A 68 -0.48 2.80 -10.07
N ILE A 69 -0.25 3.71 -9.12
CA ILE A 69 0.96 4.52 -9.05
C ILE A 69 1.80 3.99 -7.89
N ARG A 70 2.92 3.35 -8.22
CA ARG A 70 3.81 2.74 -7.22
C ARG A 70 5.21 3.33 -7.30
N THR A 71 5.62 4.01 -6.25
CA THR A 71 6.90 4.71 -6.16
C THR A 71 7.48 4.57 -4.75
N PHE A 72 8.78 4.80 -4.62
CA PHE A 72 9.37 5.04 -3.31
C PHE A 72 8.90 6.42 -2.78
N PRO A 73 8.79 6.64 -1.46
CA PRO A 73 8.42 7.94 -0.92
C PRO A 73 9.30 9.07 -1.49
N LYS A 74 8.67 10.21 -1.78
CA LYS A 74 9.31 11.43 -2.29
C LYS A 74 9.83 11.35 -3.74
N SER A 75 9.39 10.39 -4.54
CA SER A 75 9.74 10.26 -5.96
C SER A 75 8.69 10.84 -6.95
N GLY A 76 7.90 11.83 -6.54
CA GLY A 76 6.95 12.52 -7.45
C GLY A 76 5.55 11.89 -7.56
N THR A 77 5.12 11.10 -6.57
CA THR A 77 3.81 10.42 -6.56
C THR A 77 2.65 11.39 -6.73
N THR A 78 2.67 12.54 -6.06
CA THR A 78 1.62 13.57 -6.14
C THR A 78 1.48 14.12 -7.56
N TRP A 79 2.58 14.51 -8.21
CA TRP A 79 2.50 15.01 -9.58
C TRP A 79 1.99 13.94 -10.54
N THR A 80 2.44 12.69 -10.34
CA THR A 80 2.00 11.58 -11.17
C THR A 80 0.52 11.27 -10.97
N SER A 81 -0.02 11.37 -9.75
CA SER A 81 -1.45 11.14 -9.48
C SER A 81 -2.33 12.19 -10.12
N GLU A 82 -1.99 13.47 -9.97
CA GLU A 82 -2.76 14.55 -10.60
C GLU A 82 -2.76 14.45 -12.13
N LEU A 83 -1.59 14.20 -12.72
CA LEU A 83 -1.47 14.05 -14.19
C LEU A 83 -2.23 12.83 -14.69
N THR A 84 -2.15 11.70 -13.98
CA THR A 84 -2.87 10.49 -14.36
C THR A 84 -4.38 10.73 -14.30
N TRP A 85 -4.85 11.40 -13.25
CA TRP A 85 -6.27 11.74 -13.09
C TRP A 85 -6.74 12.61 -14.25
N LEU A 86 -6.01 13.67 -14.61
CA LEU A 86 -6.38 14.56 -15.72
C LEU A 86 -6.44 13.81 -17.06
N ILE A 87 -5.43 12.98 -17.37
CA ILE A 87 -5.40 12.22 -18.63
C ILE A 87 -6.59 11.25 -18.73
N MET A 88 -6.95 10.61 -17.62
CA MET A 88 -8.05 9.65 -17.57
C MET A 88 -9.44 10.31 -17.61
N ASN A 89 -9.52 11.60 -17.31
CA ASN A 89 -10.76 12.36 -17.24
C ASN A 89 -10.78 13.52 -18.25
N ASP A 90 -10.25 13.30 -19.46
CA ASP A 90 -10.29 14.24 -20.60
C ASP A 90 -9.80 15.67 -20.26
N CYS A 91 -8.80 15.78 -19.39
CA CYS A 91 -8.29 17.04 -18.85
C CYS A 91 -9.39 17.91 -18.20
N ASN A 92 -10.32 17.31 -17.46
CA ASN A 92 -11.35 18.02 -16.69
C ASN A 92 -10.76 18.74 -15.46
N PHE A 93 -10.21 19.93 -15.65
CA PHE A 93 -9.61 20.72 -14.56
C PHE A 93 -10.61 21.23 -13.51
N GLU A 94 -11.92 21.27 -13.82
CA GLU A 94 -12.94 21.76 -12.87
C GLU A 94 -13.20 20.75 -11.75
N GLU A 95 -13.26 19.46 -12.08
CA GLU A 95 -13.47 18.37 -11.11
C GLU A 95 -12.17 17.95 -10.42
N ALA A 96 -11.00 18.32 -10.96
CA ALA A 96 -9.68 18.05 -10.37
C ALA A 96 -9.33 18.94 -9.15
N ASN A 97 -10.20 19.87 -8.74
CA ASN A 97 -9.90 20.97 -7.82
C ASN A 97 -10.49 20.79 -6.40
#